data_AF-A0A949IGA2-F1
#
_entry.id   AF-A0A949IGA2-F1
#
_cell.length_a   1.000
_cell.length_b   1.000
_cell.length_c   1.000
_cell.angle_alpha   90.00
_cell.angle_beta   90.00
_cell.angle_gamma   90.00
#
_symmetry.space_group_name_H-M   'P 1'
#
loop_
_entity.id
_entity.type
_entity.pdbx_description
1 polymer ?
#
loop_
_entity_poly.entity_id
_entity_poly.type
_entity_poly.pdbx_seq_one_letter_code
_entity_poly.pdbx_strand_id
1 'polypeptide(L)'
;MKPKDRLDNLLIERALFSSREAARTAIMDGAIIVNGTKITKAGTSTATDAIIEIIKSYNLCPYVSRGGLKLEKALKYFSVEAKGRIAIDGGASTGGFSDCLLQNGAARVYAVDVGHGQLDWKLRQDDRVRVLERVNLRNLKAQDLYEHGDQKADLAVMDVSFISVTKTLPALFELLTPSAFELVVLIKPQFEAGRQKVGKGGVVRDLTTHIEVLDSVISFIQSTDLKPRYVQIGLTFSPLKGPSGNIEYLLYLKGEETLTLGGENCGLKQLPFDAKTLTEQIAREAFESLGAP
;
A
#
# COMPACT_ATOMS: atom_id res chain seq x y z
N MET A 1 -25.51 5.72 -38.78
CA MET A 1 -24.95 5.95 -37.43
C MET A 1 -23.50 5.48 -37.47
N LYS A 2 -22.52 6.27 -37.01
CA LYS A 2 -21.12 5.81 -37.01
C LYS A 2 -20.97 4.57 -36.13
N PRO A 3 -20.18 3.55 -36.54
CA PRO A 3 -19.96 2.38 -35.69
C PRO A 3 -19.37 2.82 -34.35
N LYS A 4 -19.87 2.21 -33.27
CA LYS A 4 -19.44 2.47 -31.90
C LYS A 4 -19.03 1.18 -31.26
N ASP A 5 -18.01 1.24 -30.42
CA ASP A 5 -17.65 0.15 -29.51
C ASP A 5 -17.34 0.70 -28.11
N ARG A 6 -17.14 -0.18 -27.15
CA ARG A 6 -16.73 0.18 -25.81
C ARG A 6 -15.31 0.75 -25.83
N LEU A 7 -15.10 1.82 -25.08
CA LEU A 7 -13.78 2.48 -24.99
C LEU A 7 -12.67 1.51 -24.55
N ASP A 8 -12.94 0.62 -23.59
CA ASP A 8 -11.95 -0.38 -23.17
C ASP A 8 -11.51 -1.35 -24.27
N ASN A 9 -12.40 -1.70 -25.20
CA ASN A 9 -12.06 -2.51 -26.37
C ASN A 9 -11.30 -1.70 -27.41
N LEU A 10 -11.78 -0.49 -27.74
CA LEU A 10 -11.14 0.40 -28.71
C LEU A 10 -9.69 0.71 -28.37
N LEU A 11 -9.37 0.83 -27.08
CA LEU A 11 -8.00 1.04 -26.61
C LEU A 11 -7.07 -0.14 -26.93
N ILE A 12 -7.59 -1.37 -26.95
CA ILE A 12 -6.82 -2.58 -27.32
C ILE A 12 -6.73 -2.74 -28.83
N GLU A 13 -7.85 -2.56 -29.54
CA GLU A 13 -7.88 -2.65 -31.01
C GLU A 13 -6.94 -1.65 -31.66
N ARG A 14 -6.76 -0.47 -31.06
CA ARG A 14 -5.82 0.56 -31.50
C ARG A 14 -4.40 0.38 -30.97
N ALA A 15 -4.10 -0.73 -30.30
CA ALA A 15 -2.81 -1.05 -29.69
C ALA A 15 -2.29 0.05 -28.73
N LEU A 16 -3.20 0.81 -28.10
CA LEU A 16 -2.85 1.83 -27.12
C LEU A 16 -2.54 1.21 -25.75
N PHE A 17 -3.04 0.00 -25.49
CA PHE A 17 -2.80 -0.78 -24.29
C PHE A 17 -2.63 -2.26 -24.64
N SER A 18 -1.84 -2.99 -23.84
CA SER A 18 -1.53 -4.41 -24.04
C SER A 18 -2.60 -5.37 -23.47
N SER A 19 -3.46 -4.91 -22.56
CA SER A 19 -4.54 -5.71 -21.97
C SER A 19 -5.78 -4.87 -21.65
N ARG A 20 -6.97 -5.48 -21.73
CA ARG A 20 -8.23 -4.81 -21.39
C ARG A 20 -8.24 -4.28 -19.97
N GLU A 21 -7.59 -4.98 -19.06
CA GLU A 21 -7.43 -4.61 -17.66
C GLU A 21 -6.61 -3.31 -17.54
N ALA A 22 -5.48 -3.21 -18.25
CA ALA A 22 -4.68 -1.98 -18.27
C ALA A 22 -5.45 -0.80 -18.89
N ALA A 23 -6.19 -1.04 -19.99
CA ALA A 23 -7.05 -0.04 -20.61
C ALA A 23 -8.15 0.45 -19.66
N ARG A 24 -8.82 -0.46 -18.95
CA ARG A 24 -9.85 -0.12 -17.95
C ARG A 24 -9.28 0.72 -16.82
N THR A 25 -8.12 0.34 -16.30
CA THR A 25 -7.44 1.08 -15.24
C THR A 25 -7.10 2.49 -15.71
N ALA A 26 -6.53 2.65 -16.91
CA ALA A 26 -6.24 3.96 -17.48
C ALA A 26 -7.47 4.83 -17.65
N ILE A 27 -8.58 4.26 -18.12
CA ILE A 27 -9.85 4.99 -18.19
C ILE A 27 -10.28 5.41 -16.78
N MET A 28 -10.32 4.49 -15.81
CA MET A 28 -10.74 4.79 -14.43
C MET A 28 -9.85 5.83 -13.74
N ASP A 29 -8.57 5.88 -14.08
CA ASP A 29 -7.61 6.88 -13.60
C ASP A 29 -7.80 8.25 -14.27
N GLY A 30 -8.72 8.35 -15.23
CA GLY A 30 -8.96 9.54 -16.02
C GLY A 30 -7.79 9.85 -16.97
N ALA A 31 -6.99 8.86 -17.32
CA ALA A 31 -5.88 9.03 -18.25
C ALA A 31 -6.33 9.24 -19.70
N ILE A 32 -7.59 8.90 -20.01
CA ILE A 32 -8.10 8.83 -21.36
C ILE A 32 -8.99 10.03 -21.66
N ILE A 33 -8.60 10.79 -22.68
CA ILE A 33 -9.36 11.90 -23.24
C ILE A 33 -9.93 11.43 -24.58
N VAL A 34 -11.24 11.54 -24.75
CA VAL A 34 -11.95 11.22 -25.99
C VAL A 34 -12.57 12.50 -26.52
N ASN A 35 -12.17 12.93 -27.73
CA ASN A 35 -12.63 14.17 -28.36
C ASN A 35 -12.54 15.39 -27.41
N GLY A 36 -11.42 15.54 -26.71
CA GLY A 36 -11.19 16.64 -25.76
C GLY A 36 -11.88 16.49 -24.39
N THR A 37 -12.63 15.40 -24.14
CA THR A 37 -13.30 15.15 -22.86
C THR A 37 -12.68 13.97 -22.11
N LYS A 38 -12.38 14.17 -20.82
CA LYS A 38 -11.88 13.10 -19.93
C LYS A 38 -12.97 12.05 -19.68
N ILE A 39 -12.68 10.77 -19.96
CA ILE A 39 -13.61 9.67 -19.73
C ILE A 39 -13.09 8.80 -18.59
N THR A 40 -13.95 8.50 -17.61
CA THR A 40 -13.62 7.67 -16.44
C THR A 40 -14.38 6.33 -16.37
N LYS A 41 -15.24 6.07 -17.36
CA LYS A 41 -16.05 4.83 -17.42
C LYS A 41 -15.61 3.96 -18.59
N ALA A 42 -15.04 2.80 -18.29
CA ALA A 42 -14.50 1.87 -19.28
C ALA A 42 -15.50 1.43 -20.36
N GLY A 43 -16.75 1.16 -19.95
CA GLY A 43 -17.81 0.73 -20.86
C GLY A 43 -18.49 1.87 -21.63
N THR A 44 -17.89 3.06 -21.70
CA THR A 44 -18.46 4.18 -22.48
C THR A 44 -18.49 3.79 -23.96
N SER A 45 -19.67 3.91 -24.57
CA SER A 45 -19.84 3.67 -26.01
C SER A 45 -19.28 4.84 -26.81
N THR A 46 -18.20 4.59 -27.53
CA THR A 46 -17.38 5.59 -28.21
C THR A 46 -17.34 5.28 -29.70
N ALA A 47 -17.38 6.31 -30.55
CA ALA A 47 -17.28 6.13 -31.99
C ALA A 47 -15.91 5.54 -32.36
N THR A 48 -15.88 4.58 -33.29
CA THR A 48 -14.64 3.89 -33.69
C THR A 48 -13.62 4.83 -34.35
N ASP A 49 -14.03 6.04 -34.76
CA ASP A 49 -13.19 7.10 -35.32
C ASP A 49 -12.91 8.25 -34.34
N ALA A 50 -13.34 8.15 -33.07
CA ALA A 50 -13.08 9.19 -32.08
C ALA A 50 -11.58 9.43 -31.89
N ILE A 51 -11.19 10.68 -31.67
CA ILE A 51 -9.82 11.05 -31.30
C ILE A 51 -9.63 10.64 -29.85
N ILE A 52 -8.65 9.77 -29.61
CA ILE A 52 -8.33 9.25 -28.27
C ILE A 52 -6.90 9.68 -27.95
N GLU A 53 -6.76 10.37 -26.81
CA GLU A 53 -5.48 10.82 -26.29
C GLU A 53 -5.26 10.20 -24.91
N ILE A 54 -4.03 9.76 -24.66
CA ILE A 54 -3.57 9.38 -23.33
C ILE A 54 -2.84 10.59 -22.76
N ILE A 55 -3.20 11.01 -21.56
CA ILE A 55 -2.49 12.07 -20.84
C ILE A 55 -1.00 11.70 -20.79
N LYS A 56 -0.11 12.55 -21.32
CA LYS A 56 1.32 12.24 -21.46
C LYS A 56 2.04 11.89 -20.15
N SER A 57 1.55 12.40 -19.03
CA SER A 57 2.07 12.08 -17.69
C SER A 57 1.50 10.77 -17.12
N TYR A 58 0.57 10.12 -17.82
CA TYR A 58 0.06 8.82 -17.44
C TYR A 58 1.11 7.77 -17.74
N ASN A 59 1.92 7.47 -16.73
CA ASN A 59 2.75 6.30 -16.76
C ASN A 59 1.87 5.09 -16.45
N LEU A 60 1.93 4.05 -17.29
CA LEU A 60 1.43 2.74 -16.90
C LEU A 60 2.05 2.40 -15.54
N CYS A 61 1.23 1.98 -14.59
CA CYS A 61 1.72 1.62 -13.26
C CYS A 61 2.93 0.69 -13.43
N PRO A 62 4.12 1.06 -12.91
CA PRO A 62 5.34 0.30 -13.17
C PRO A 62 5.36 -1.05 -12.45
N TYR A 63 4.34 -1.29 -11.62
CA TYR A 63 4.19 -2.48 -10.79
C TYR A 63 3.03 -3.34 -11.29
N VAL A 64 3.06 -4.63 -10.98
CA VAL A 64 1.98 -5.58 -11.30
C VAL A 64 0.59 -5.17 -10.77
N SER A 65 0.53 -4.27 -9.79
CA SER A 65 -0.71 -3.65 -9.36
C SER A 65 -0.50 -2.23 -8.83
N ARG A 66 -1.59 -1.44 -8.80
CA ARG A 66 -1.60 -0.08 -8.23
C ARG A 66 -1.23 -0.02 -6.75
N GLY A 67 -1.23 -1.16 -6.04
CA GLY A 67 -0.69 -1.26 -4.69
C GLY A 67 0.75 -0.74 -4.64
N GLY A 68 1.59 -1.07 -5.62
CA GLY A 68 2.99 -0.65 -5.63
C GLY A 68 3.19 0.87 -5.56
N LEU A 69 2.27 1.67 -6.13
CA LEU A 69 2.33 3.14 -6.04
C LEU A 69 2.16 3.65 -4.60
N LYS A 70 1.45 2.91 -3.75
CA LYS A 70 1.31 3.27 -2.33
C LYS A 70 2.63 3.07 -1.60
N LEU A 71 3.28 1.93 -1.81
CA LEU A 71 4.57 1.64 -1.22
C LEU A 71 5.67 2.55 -1.77
N GLU A 72 5.66 2.84 -3.08
CA GLU A 72 6.59 3.79 -3.71
C GLU A 72 6.55 5.16 -3.01
N LYS A 73 5.34 5.69 -2.74
CA LYS A 73 5.20 6.93 -1.95
C LYS A 73 5.83 6.77 -0.57
N ALA A 74 5.58 5.68 0.13
CA ALA A 74 6.11 5.46 1.48
C ALA A 74 7.64 5.38 1.48
N LEU A 75 8.25 4.58 0.58
CA LEU A 75 9.70 4.45 0.47
C LEU A 75 10.36 5.82 0.22
N LYS A 76 9.78 6.62 -0.69
CA LYS A 76 10.28 7.96 -0.98
C LYS A 76 10.06 8.95 0.17
N TYR A 77 8.87 8.97 0.78
CA TYR A 77 8.51 9.95 1.80
C TYR A 77 9.28 9.72 3.10
N PHE A 78 9.43 8.46 3.51
CA PHE A 78 10.15 8.09 4.74
C PHE A 78 11.63 7.78 4.51
N SER A 79 12.12 7.89 3.27
CA SER A 79 13.50 7.59 2.89
C SER A 79 13.93 6.15 3.25
N VAL A 80 13.03 5.18 3.06
CA VAL A 80 13.30 3.76 3.32
C VAL A 80 14.07 3.18 2.14
N GLU A 81 15.26 2.64 2.41
CA GLU A 81 16.04 1.90 1.42
C GLU A 81 15.66 0.42 1.45
N ALA A 82 15.26 -0.14 0.30
CA ALA A 82 14.99 -1.57 0.14
C ALA A 82 16.21 -2.36 -0.36
N LYS A 83 17.21 -1.68 -0.92
CA LYS A 83 18.34 -2.29 -1.61
C LYS A 83 19.12 -3.23 -0.69
N GLY A 84 19.28 -4.49 -1.11
CA GLY A 84 20.03 -5.51 -0.37
C GLY A 84 19.31 -6.09 0.85
N ARG A 85 18.10 -5.62 1.17
CA ARG A 85 17.37 -6.02 2.38
C ARG A 85 16.51 -7.25 2.17
N ILE A 86 16.14 -7.87 3.28
CA ILE A 86 15.22 -9.01 3.33
C ILE A 86 13.88 -8.47 3.82
N ALA A 87 12.87 -8.55 2.95
CA ALA A 87 11.57 -7.96 3.21
C ALA A 87 10.48 -9.03 3.45
N ILE A 88 9.50 -8.71 4.30
CA ILE A 88 8.22 -9.42 4.38
C ILE A 88 7.14 -8.53 3.75
N ASP A 89 6.37 -9.08 2.81
CA ASP A 89 5.17 -8.46 2.26
C ASP A 89 3.92 -9.17 2.84
N GLY A 90 3.32 -8.54 3.84
CA GLY A 90 2.13 -9.04 4.54
C GLY A 90 0.83 -8.62 3.85
N GLY A 91 0.17 -9.56 3.18
CA GLY A 91 -0.99 -9.29 2.32
C GLY A 91 -0.60 -9.01 0.87
N ALA A 92 0.31 -9.83 0.33
CA ALA A 92 0.92 -9.60 -0.99
C ALA A 92 -0.12 -9.49 -2.13
N SER A 93 -1.23 -10.22 -2.07
CA SER A 93 -2.28 -10.28 -3.07
C SER A 93 -1.73 -10.47 -4.50
N THR A 94 -1.97 -9.54 -5.42
CA THR A 94 -1.38 -9.57 -6.78
C THR A 94 0.13 -9.33 -6.79
N GLY A 95 0.68 -8.73 -5.73
CA GLY A 95 2.13 -8.54 -5.54
C GLY A 95 2.65 -7.14 -5.81
N GLY A 96 1.78 -6.12 -5.77
CA GLY A 96 2.21 -4.73 -6.06
C GLY A 96 3.30 -4.21 -5.13
N PHE A 97 3.23 -4.54 -3.84
CA PHE A 97 4.25 -4.18 -2.85
C PHE A 97 5.53 -4.99 -3.07
N SER A 98 5.42 -6.32 -3.23
CA SER A 98 6.53 -7.19 -3.61
C SER A 98 7.29 -6.70 -4.86
N ASP A 99 6.60 -6.35 -5.94
CA ASP A 99 7.23 -5.84 -7.17
C ASP A 99 7.94 -4.50 -6.92
N CYS A 100 7.32 -3.61 -6.12
CA CYS A 100 7.94 -2.34 -5.73
C CYS A 100 9.24 -2.57 -4.93
N LEU A 101 9.26 -3.49 -3.97
CA LEU A 101 10.46 -3.85 -3.21
C LEU A 101 11.57 -4.42 -4.11
N LEU A 102 11.23 -5.36 -5.00
CA LEU A 102 12.19 -6.00 -5.90
C LEU A 102 12.80 -5.02 -6.91
N GLN A 103 11.98 -4.10 -7.45
CA GLN A 103 12.45 -3.04 -8.34
C GLN A 103 13.34 -2.02 -7.62
N ASN A 104 13.15 -1.82 -6.31
CA ASN A 104 14.03 -1.02 -5.45
C ASN A 104 15.21 -1.82 -4.86
N GLY A 105 15.45 -3.04 -5.36
CA GLY A 105 16.67 -3.79 -5.09
C GLY A 105 16.63 -4.68 -3.85
N ALA A 106 15.46 -5.00 -3.30
CA ALA A 106 15.35 -6.01 -2.24
C ALA A 106 16.05 -7.31 -2.64
N ALA A 107 16.85 -7.87 -1.73
CA ALA A 107 17.58 -9.10 -1.96
C ALA A 107 16.66 -10.33 -1.87
N ARG A 108 15.63 -10.26 -1.01
CA ARG A 108 14.61 -11.29 -0.85
C ARG A 108 13.29 -10.67 -0.41
N VAL A 109 12.16 -11.23 -0.86
CA VAL A 109 10.81 -10.88 -0.41
C VAL A 109 10.05 -12.16 -0.02
N TYR A 110 9.58 -12.23 1.22
CA TYR A 110 8.60 -13.23 1.64
C TYR A 110 7.20 -12.68 1.42
N ALA A 111 6.53 -13.16 0.37
CA ALA A 111 5.19 -12.74 0.00
C ALA A 111 4.14 -13.59 0.71
N VAL A 112 3.54 -13.07 1.78
CA VAL A 112 2.57 -13.77 2.63
C VAL A 112 1.15 -13.34 2.27
N ASP A 113 0.28 -14.31 1.97
CA ASP A 113 -1.13 -14.03 1.69
C ASP A 113 -2.06 -15.14 2.17
N VAL A 114 -3.29 -14.77 2.55
CA VAL A 114 -4.36 -15.70 2.94
C VAL A 114 -5.06 -16.33 1.73
N GLY A 115 -5.00 -15.65 0.58
CA GLY A 115 -5.48 -16.12 -0.70
C GLY A 115 -4.58 -17.18 -1.33
N HIS A 116 -4.96 -17.60 -2.54
CA HIS A 116 -4.24 -18.61 -3.32
C HIS A 116 -4.30 -18.25 -4.81
N GLY A 117 -3.17 -18.40 -5.51
CA GLY A 117 -3.06 -18.13 -6.94
C GLY A 117 -3.26 -16.67 -7.35
N GLN A 118 -3.08 -15.72 -6.43
CA GLN A 118 -3.29 -14.29 -6.71
C GLN A 118 -2.02 -13.58 -7.20
N LEU A 119 -0.85 -14.01 -6.69
CA LEU A 119 0.42 -13.38 -6.99
C LEU A 119 0.75 -13.50 -8.49
N ASP A 120 1.13 -12.38 -9.10
CA ASP A 120 1.50 -12.31 -10.51
C ASP A 120 2.58 -13.33 -10.89
N TRP A 121 2.46 -13.89 -12.09
CA TRP A 121 3.34 -14.94 -12.58
C TRP A 121 4.82 -14.55 -12.59
N LYS A 122 5.13 -13.30 -12.97
CA LYS A 122 6.51 -12.79 -12.97
C LYS A 122 7.13 -12.86 -11.57
N LEU A 123 6.37 -12.47 -10.55
CA LEU A 123 6.84 -12.49 -9.16
C LEU A 123 6.97 -13.91 -8.63
N ARG A 124 6.06 -14.80 -9.02
CA ARG A 124 6.12 -16.22 -8.63
C ARG A 124 7.35 -16.93 -9.19
N GLN A 125 7.87 -16.46 -10.33
CA GLN A 125 9.07 -17.00 -10.96
C GLN A 125 10.38 -16.30 -10.55
N ASP A 126 10.30 -15.21 -9.77
CA ASP A 126 11.51 -14.49 -9.33
C ASP A 126 12.15 -15.26 -8.16
N ASP A 127 13.41 -15.69 -8.32
CA ASP A 127 14.15 -16.47 -7.31
C ASP A 127 14.32 -15.74 -5.97
N ARG A 128 14.13 -14.42 -5.95
CA ARG A 128 14.16 -13.61 -4.73
C ARG A 128 12.85 -13.66 -3.95
N VAL A 129 11.78 -14.21 -4.52
CA VAL A 129 10.45 -14.25 -3.91
C VAL A 129 10.15 -15.64 -3.36
N ARG A 130 9.87 -15.72 -2.06
CA ARG A 130 9.26 -16.91 -1.46
C ARG A 130 7.78 -16.64 -1.22
N VAL A 131 6.94 -17.45 -1.85
CA VAL A 131 5.48 -17.30 -1.79
C VAL A 131 4.91 -18.16 -0.65
N LEU A 132 4.15 -17.55 0.25
CA LEU A 132 3.42 -18.22 1.33
C LEU A 132 1.93 -17.92 1.18
N GLU A 133 1.23 -18.79 0.45
CA GLU A 133 -0.22 -18.71 0.23
C GLU A 133 -1.01 -19.52 1.27
N ARG A 134 -2.28 -19.16 1.47
CA ARG A 134 -3.15 -19.73 2.51
C ARG A 134 -2.58 -19.60 3.93
N VAL A 135 -1.73 -18.60 4.14
CA VAL A 135 -1.08 -18.31 5.42
C VAL A 135 -1.68 -17.04 5.99
N ASN A 136 -2.22 -17.13 7.20
CA ASN A 136 -2.66 -15.97 7.94
C ASN A 136 -1.49 -15.37 8.72
N LEU A 137 -1.07 -14.16 8.34
CA LEU A 137 0.05 -13.44 8.97
C LEU A 137 -0.09 -13.36 10.51
N ARG A 138 -1.31 -13.25 11.03
CA ARG A 138 -1.57 -13.21 12.49
C ARG A 138 -1.05 -14.45 13.23
N ASN A 139 -1.00 -15.59 12.56
CA ASN A 139 -0.64 -16.88 13.15
C ASN A 139 0.73 -17.38 12.65
N LEU A 140 1.40 -16.63 11.78
CA LEU A 140 2.66 -17.03 11.17
C LEU A 140 3.79 -16.91 12.18
N LYS A 141 4.57 -17.98 12.34
CA LYS A 141 5.72 -18.03 13.24
C LYS A 141 7.03 -18.06 12.46
N ALA A 142 8.10 -17.62 13.10
CA ALA A 142 9.44 -17.58 12.49
C ALA A 142 9.88 -18.92 11.91
N GLN A 143 9.57 -20.04 12.58
CA GLN A 143 9.88 -21.40 12.12
C GLN A 143 9.16 -21.83 10.83
N ASP A 144 8.02 -21.21 10.52
CA ASP A 144 7.23 -21.53 9.32
C ASP A 144 7.65 -20.64 8.14
N LEU A 145 8.24 -19.48 8.44
CA LEU A 145 8.71 -18.50 7.46
C LEU A 145 10.16 -18.76 7.04
N TYR A 146 11.05 -18.98 8.02
CA TYR A 146 12.50 -19.04 7.84
C TYR A 146 13.01 -20.47 7.89
N GLU A 147 13.98 -20.79 7.04
CA GLU A 147 14.76 -22.01 7.14
C GLU A 147 15.90 -21.86 8.15
N HIS A 148 16.49 -22.99 8.58
CA HIS A 148 17.56 -22.96 9.57
C HIS A 148 18.79 -22.21 9.04
N GLY A 149 19.14 -21.11 9.69
CA GLY A 149 20.27 -20.25 9.31
C GLY A 149 19.91 -19.07 8.41
N ASP A 150 18.63 -18.93 8.01
CA ASP A 150 18.17 -17.72 7.33
C ASP A 150 18.36 -16.49 8.21
N GLN A 151 18.77 -15.39 7.58
CA GLN A 151 18.70 -14.07 8.20
C GLN A 151 17.24 -13.63 8.31
N LYS A 152 16.85 -13.12 9.47
CA LYS A 152 15.53 -12.52 9.66
C LYS A 152 15.39 -11.27 8.81
N ALA A 153 14.16 -11.02 8.36
CA ALA A 153 13.80 -9.81 7.66
C ALA A 153 14.07 -8.57 8.52
N ASP A 154 14.66 -7.56 7.89
CA ASP A 154 14.92 -6.25 8.47
C ASP A 154 13.98 -5.18 7.89
N LEU A 155 13.22 -5.50 6.85
CA LEU A 155 12.16 -4.67 6.29
C LEU A 155 10.83 -5.43 6.29
N ALA A 156 9.73 -4.74 6.57
CA ALA A 156 8.40 -5.28 6.31
C ALA A 156 7.45 -4.24 5.74
N VAL A 157 6.49 -4.72 4.96
CA VAL A 157 5.39 -3.93 4.41
C VAL A 157 4.09 -4.69 4.64
N MET A 158 3.00 -3.98 4.91
CA MET A 158 1.72 -4.63 5.22
C MET A 158 0.53 -3.90 4.57
N ASP A 159 -0.18 -4.61 3.69
CA ASP A 159 -1.42 -4.16 3.02
C ASP A 159 -2.52 -5.22 3.19
N VAL A 160 -3.03 -5.37 4.42
CA VAL A 160 -4.06 -6.36 4.75
C VAL A 160 -5.48 -5.78 4.59
N SER A 161 -6.46 -6.64 4.35
CA SER A 161 -7.88 -6.28 4.26
C SER A 161 -8.73 -7.14 5.19
N PHE A 162 -9.88 -6.62 5.63
CA PHE A 162 -10.84 -7.33 6.50
C PHE A 162 -10.31 -7.71 7.89
N ILE A 163 -9.17 -7.15 8.31
CA ILE A 163 -8.58 -7.32 9.62
C ILE A 163 -7.96 -5.98 10.07
N SER A 164 -8.04 -5.70 11.37
CA SER A 164 -7.32 -4.58 11.97
C SER A 164 -5.82 -4.88 12.02
N VAL A 165 -4.99 -3.89 11.67
CA VAL A 165 -3.53 -4.01 11.74
C VAL A 165 -3.03 -4.31 13.15
N THR A 166 -3.76 -3.87 14.18
CA THR A 166 -3.42 -4.16 15.60
C THR A 166 -3.43 -5.66 15.92
N LYS A 167 -4.15 -6.47 15.12
CA LYS A 167 -4.23 -7.93 15.29
C LYS A 167 -3.13 -8.69 14.54
N THR A 168 -2.47 -8.07 13.57
CA THR A 168 -1.43 -8.69 12.75
C THR A 168 -0.03 -8.21 13.12
N LEU A 169 0.09 -6.96 13.58
CA LEU A 169 1.35 -6.35 14.00
C LEU A 169 2.15 -7.20 15.01
N PRO A 170 1.56 -7.79 16.07
CA PRO A 170 2.33 -8.59 17.03
C PRO A 170 3.10 -9.74 16.37
N ALA A 171 2.44 -10.51 15.51
CA ALA A 171 3.08 -11.61 14.80
C ALA A 171 4.16 -11.11 13.84
N LEU A 172 3.90 -10.00 13.13
CA LEU A 172 4.89 -9.42 12.21
C LEU A 172 6.16 -8.95 12.94
N PHE A 173 6.03 -8.37 14.14
CA PHE A 173 7.19 -7.97 14.95
C PHE A 173 8.06 -9.16 15.37
N GLU A 174 7.46 -10.33 15.68
CA GLU A 174 8.22 -11.54 16.02
C GLU A 174 9.05 -12.10 14.84
N LEU A 175 8.61 -11.80 13.61
CA LEU A 175 9.27 -12.22 12.37
C LEU A 175 10.44 -11.31 12.00
N LEU A 176 10.47 -10.07 12.47
CA LEU A 176 11.53 -9.11 12.17
C LEU A 176 12.79 -9.36 13.02
N THR A 177 13.93 -8.86 12.53
CA THR A 177 15.17 -8.86 13.32
C THR A 177 15.00 -8.01 14.59
N PRO A 178 15.49 -8.47 15.75
CA PRO A 178 15.33 -7.73 17.01
C PRO A 178 16.24 -6.50 17.11
N SER A 179 17.27 -6.38 16.25
CA SER A 179 18.30 -5.35 16.37
C SER A 179 17.90 -4.00 15.76
N ALA A 180 17.43 -4.01 14.52
CA ALA A 180 16.97 -2.84 13.80
C ALA A 180 16.06 -3.24 12.63
N PHE A 181 14.88 -2.62 12.52
CA PHE A 181 13.97 -2.88 11.41
C PHE A 181 13.27 -1.62 10.93
N GLU A 182 12.74 -1.67 9.71
CA GLU A 182 11.79 -0.70 9.20
C GLU A 182 10.50 -1.40 8.76
N LEU A 183 9.36 -0.76 9.00
CA LEU A 183 8.05 -1.31 8.69
C LEU A 183 7.14 -0.21 8.13
N VAL A 184 6.53 -0.47 6.97
CA VAL A 184 5.47 0.36 6.39
C VAL A 184 4.13 -0.37 6.46
N VAL A 185 3.13 0.26 7.07
CA VAL A 185 1.79 -0.32 7.25
C VAL A 185 0.75 0.56 6.58
N LEU A 186 -0.10 -0.06 5.76
CA LEU A 186 -1.27 0.61 5.22
C LEU A 186 -2.45 0.50 6.19
N ILE A 187 -2.81 1.61 6.82
CA ILE A 187 -3.97 1.73 7.70
C ILE A 187 -5.21 2.03 6.86
N LYS A 188 -6.24 1.20 7.00
CA LYS A 188 -7.51 1.28 6.27
C LYS A 188 -8.65 1.54 7.24
N PRO A 189 -9.13 2.79 7.39
CA PRO A 189 -10.16 3.16 8.36
C PRO A 189 -11.40 2.25 8.36
N GLN A 190 -11.82 1.75 7.20
CA GLN A 190 -12.95 0.83 7.06
C GLN A 190 -12.76 -0.54 7.72
N PHE A 191 -11.54 -0.94 8.06
CA PHE A 191 -11.22 -2.19 8.76
C PHE A 191 -10.76 -1.99 10.21
N GLU A 192 -10.49 -0.74 10.59
CA GLU A 192 -10.10 -0.36 11.95
C GLU A 192 -11.28 0.20 12.74
N ALA A 193 -12.14 0.99 12.10
CA ALA A 193 -13.28 1.62 12.73
C ALA A 193 -14.35 0.59 13.13
N GLY A 194 -15.04 0.85 14.24
CA GLY A 194 -16.20 0.06 14.64
C GLY A 194 -17.29 0.05 13.56
N ARG A 195 -18.03 -1.05 13.44
CA ARG A 195 -19.05 -1.29 12.38
C ARG A 195 -20.06 -0.13 12.23
N GLN A 196 -20.39 0.55 13.32
CA GLN A 196 -21.30 1.70 13.36
C GLN A 196 -20.76 2.97 12.69
N LYS A 197 -19.44 3.09 12.52
CA LYS A 197 -18.77 4.24 11.88
C LYS A 197 -18.48 4.00 10.39
N VAL A 198 -18.78 2.80 9.88
CA VAL A 198 -18.61 2.44 8.46
C VAL A 198 -19.94 2.66 7.73
N GLY A 199 -19.97 3.66 6.84
CA GLY A 199 -21.18 4.04 6.12
C GLY A 199 -21.51 3.14 4.92
N LYS A 200 -22.54 3.55 4.18
CA LYS A 200 -22.98 2.86 2.95
C LYS A 200 -21.81 2.68 1.97
N GLY A 201 -21.70 1.47 1.41
CA GLY A 201 -20.62 1.08 0.49
C GLY A 201 -19.31 0.68 1.17
N GLY A 202 -19.29 0.57 2.51
CA GLY A 202 -18.07 0.23 3.24
C GLY A 202 -17.08 1.40 3.32
N VAL A 203 -17.60 2.64 3.32
CA VAL A 203 -16.77 3.86 3.24
C VAL A 203 -16.89 4.68 4.53
N VAL A 204 -15.74 5.04 5.10
CA VAL A 204 -15.65 5.94 6.26
C VAL A 204 -15.51 7.37 5.75
N ARG A 205 -16.53 8.20 6.01
CA ARG A 205 -16.61 9.59 5.50
C ARG A 205 -16.30 10.66 6.51
N ASP A 206 -16.54 10.35 7.77
CA ASP A 206 -16.37 11.31 8.85
C ASP A 206 -14.88 11.47 9.19
N LEU A 207 -14.36 12.70 9.06
CA LEU A 207 -12.96 13.02 9.35
C LEU A 207 -12.57 12.63 10.78
N THR A 208 -13.46 12.81 11.76
CA THR A 208 -13.14 12.49 13.16
C THR A 208 -12.89 11.00 13.36
N THR A 209 -13.61 10.14 12.64
CA THR A 209 -13.38 8.69 12.64
C THR A 209 -12.00 8.33 12.08
N HIS A 210 -11.52 9.04 11.04
CA HIS A 210 -10.17 8.80 10.51
C HIS A 210 -9.11 9.14 11.55
N ILE A 211 -9.25 10.29 12.25
CA ILE A 211 -8.33 10.72 13.31
C ILE A 211 -8.31 9.71 14.45
N GLU A 212 -9.48 9.29 14.95
CA GLU A 212 -9.59 8.29 16.03
C GLU A 212 -8.96 6.94 15.67
N VAL A 213 -9.11 6.49 14.42
CA VAL A 213 -8.46 5.27 13.94
C VAL A 213 -6.94 5.40 14.00
N LEU A 214 -6.40 6.51 13.50
CA LEU A 214 -4.95 6.74 13.49
C LEU A 214 -4.41 6.83 14.92
N ASP A 215 -5.09 7.57 15.80
CA ASP A 215 -4.74 7.68 17.22
C ASP A 215 -4.75 6.31 17.90
N SER A 216 -5.76 5.49 17.62
CA SER A 216 -5.89 4.15 18.20
C SER A 216 -4.76 3.22 17.76
N VAL A 217 -4.37 3.25 16.47
CA VAL A 217 -3.28 2.41 15.96
C VAL A 217 -1.93 2.87 16.53
N ILE A 218 -1.67 4.18 16.57
CA ILE A 218 -0.43 4.72 17.16
C ILE A 218 -0.35 4.41 18.65
N SER A 219 -1.45 4.60 19.39
CA SER A 219 -1.51 4.29 20.83
C SER A 219 -1.27 2.80 21.10
N PHE A 220 -1.83 1.92 20.27
CA PHE A 220 -1.56 0.48 20.36
C PHE A 220 -0.06 0.18 20.22
N ILE A 221 0.59 0.74 19.20
CA ILE A 221 2.04 0.55 18.96
C ILE A 221 2.86 1.06 20.15
N GLN A 222 2.54 2.24 20.66
CA GLN A 222 3.23 2.84 21.83
C GLN A 222 3.03 2.03 23.11
N SER A 223 1.87 1.37 23.26
CA SER A 223 1.58 0.52 24.42
C SER A 223 2.19 -0.88 24.31
N THR A 224 2.65 -1.28 23.12
CA THR A 224 3.24 -2.59 22.90
C THR A 224 4.68 -2.60 23.37
N ASP A 225 5.07 -3.61 24.15
CA ASP A 225 6.46 -3.84 24.54
C ASP A 225 7.23 -4.42 23.35
N LEU A 226 7.65 -3.53 22.45
CA LEU A 226 8.34 -3.88 21.21
C LEU A 226 9.84 -4.09 21.44
N LYS A 227 10.39 -5.06 20.71
CA LYS A 227 11.83 -5.17 20.50
C LYS A 227 12.12 -4.82 19.04
N PRO A 228 13.06 -3.90 18.77
CA PRO A 228 13.89 -3.20 19.75
C PRO A 228 13.17 -2.06 20.49
N ARG A 229 13.79 -1.61 21.59
CA ARG A 229 13.19 -0.72 22.61
C ARG A 229 12.82 0.67 22.09
N TYR A 230 13.49 1.18 21.06
CA TYR A 230 13.23 2.50 20.51
C TYR A 230 12.53 2.39 19.17
N VAL A 231 11.35 3.02 19.07
CA VAL A 231 10.54 3.02 17.86
C VAL A 231 10.26 4.45 17.44
N GLN A 232 10.74 4.83 16.25
CA GLN A 232 10.34 6.08 15.59
C GLN A 232 9.08 5.83 14.77
N ILE A 233 8.16 6.81 14.74
CA ILE A 233 6.88 6.69 14.04
C ILE A 233 6.77 7.83 13.02
N GLY A 234 6.45 7.50 11.77
CA GLY A 234 6.10 8.44 10.71
C GLY A 234 4.70 8.18 10.18
N LEU A 235 4.01 9.21 9.69
CA LEU A 235 2.66 9.08 9.15
C LEU A 235 2.46 9.97 7.92
N THR A 236 1.84 9.41 6.87
CA THR A 236 1.31 10.14 5.72
C THR A 236 0.07 9.42 5.19
N PHE A 237 -0.51 9.87 4.08
CA PHE A 237 -1.65 9.23 3.44
C PHE A 237 -1.25 8.50 2.15
N SER A 238 -1.98 7.46 1.75
CA SER A 238 -1.81 6.79 0.45
C SER A 238 -2.01 7.78 -0.71
N PRO A 239 -1.24 7.71 -1.81
CA PRO A 239 -1.49 8.57 -2.98
C PRO A 239 -2.80 8.24 -3.69
N LEU A 240 -3.40 7.08 -3.38
CA LEU A 240 -4.60 6.56 -4.01
C LEU A 240 -5.66 6.26 -2.95
N LYS A 241 -6.93 6.47 -3.30
CA LYS A 241 -8.05 5.92 -2.55
C LYS A 241 -8.15 4.41 -2.77
N GLY A 242 -8.66 3.69 -1.78
CA GLY A 242 -9.04 2.28 -1.92
C GLY A 242 -10.16 2.09 -2.96
N PRO A 243 -10.44 0.85 -3.40
CA PRO A 243 -11.38 0.59 -4.50
C PRO A 243 -12.78 1.17 -4.31
N SER A 244 -13.28 1.21 -3.07
CA SER A 244 -14.59 1.79 -2.71
C SER A 244 -14.55 3.31 -2.46
N GLY A 245 -13.39 3.96 -2.62
CA GLY A 245 -13.20 5.39 -2.39
C GLY A 245 -12.65 5.77 -1.02
N ASN A 246 -12.35 4.82 -0.13
CA ASN A 246 -11.77 5.13 1.18
C ASN A 246 -10.40 5.81 1.06
N ILE A 247 -10.18 6.84 1.86
CA ILE A 247 -8.83 7.36 2.13
C ILE A 247 -8.11 6.32 3.00
N GLU A 248 -6.85 6.04 2.68
CA GLU A 248 -5.99 5.08 3.38
C GLU A 248 -4.70 5.79 3.81
N TYR A 249 -4.06 5.33 4.89
CA TYR A 249 -2.88 5.98 5.47
C TYR A 249 -1.67 5.07 5.49
N LEU A 250 -0.49 5.68 5.36
CA LEU A 250 0.80 5.01 5.40
C LEU A 250 1.48 5.37 6.71
N LEU A 251 1.55 4.39 7.60
CA LEU A 251 2.29 4.45 8.85
C LEU A 251 3.68 3.85 8.62
N TYR A 252 4.70 4.49 9.15
CA TYR A 252 6.06 4.01 9.15
C TYR A 252 6.57 3.82 10.57
N LEU A 253 7.29 2.73 10.81
CA LEU A 253 7.96 2.43 12.07
C LEU A 253 9.43 2.11 11.81
N LYS A 254 10.31 2.69 12.60
CA LYS A 254 11.73 2.32 12.65
C LYS A 254 12.08 1.85 14.05
N GLY A 255 12.41 0.57 14.19
CA GLY A 255 12.92 0.00 15.42
C GLY A 255 14.45 0.07 15.45
N GLU A 256 15.07 0.53 16.54
CA GLU A 256 16.51 0.42 16.80
C GLU A 256 16.81 0.02 18.26
N GLU A 257 17.78 -0.87 18.50
CA GLU A 257 18.22 -1.26 19.85
C GLU A 257 18.82 -0.07 20.63
N THR A 258 19.49 0.83 19.93
CA THR A 258 20.13 2.03 20.49
C THR A 258 19.49 3.30 19.94
N LEU A 259 19.31 4.30 20.79
CA LEU A 259 18.90 5.65 20.38
C LEU A 259 19.98 6.29 19.52
N THR A 260 19.74 6.42 18.22
CA THR A 260 20.52 7.33 17.37
C THR A 260 19.98 8.74 17.54
N LEU A 261 20.59 9.55 18.41
CA LEU A 261 20.29 10.98 18.53
C LEU A 261 21.09 11.74 17.46
N GLY A 262 20.52 11.85 16.26
CA GLY A 262 21.15 12.64 15.19
C GLY A 262 20.50 12.45 13.83
N GLY A 263 19.75 13.46 13.40
CA GLY A 263 19.19 13.53 12.05
C GLY A 263 18.18 14.66 11.91
N GLU A 264 18.65 15.89 11.69
CA GLU A 264 17.81 16.90 11.04
C GLU A 264 17.63 16.49 9.58
N ASN A 265 16.48 15.92 9.21
CA ASN A 265 15.73 16.18 7.94
C ASN A 265 14.71 15.08 7.58
N CYS A 266 13.63 15.54 6.93
CA CYS A 266 12.56 14.78 6.25
C CYS A 266 11.58 13.97 7.11
N GLY A 267 10.59 14.66 7.71
CA GLY A 267 9.30 14.05 8.12
C GLY A 267 9.33 13.06 9.29
N LEU A 268 10.51 12.59 9.69
CA LEU A 268 10.74 11.70 10.83
C LEU A 268 10.92 12.55 12.09
N LYS A 269 9.83 12.73 12.85
CA LYS A 269 9.91 13.31 14.19
C LYS A 269 10.18 12.17 15.17
N GLN A 270 11.30 12.23 15.91
CA GLN A 270 11.39 11.52 17.18
C GLN A 270 10.23 12.02 18.04
N LEU A 271 9.26 11.17 18.38
CA LEU A 271 8.16 11.60 19.24
C LEU A 271 8.70 11.72 20.66
N PRO A 272 8.71 12.96 21.18
CA PRO A 272 7.79 13.30 22.25
C PRO A 272 6.73 14.34 21.82
N PHE A 273 6.45 14.48 20.52
CA PHE A 273 5.45 15.43 19.99
C PHE A 273 4.02 14.86 20.08
N ASP A 274 3.03 15.72 20.27
CA ASP A 274 1.62 15.34 20.42
C ASP A 274 1.11 14.52 19.21
N ALA A 275 1.01 13.19 19.39
CA ALA A 275 0.56 12.26 18.34
C ALA A 275 -0.79 12.69 17.75
N LYS A 276 -1.65 13.30 18.58
CA LYS A 276 -2.97 13.78 18.20
C LYS A 276 -2.92 14.94 17.20
N THR A 277 -1.96 15.85 17.36
CA THR A 277 -1.73 16.94 16.40
C THR A 277 -1.29 16.40 15.03
N LEU A 278 -0.46 15.34 15.01
CA LEU A 278 0.01 14.73 13.76
C LEU A 278 -1.13 14.00 13.01
N THR A 279 -1.93 13.20 13.71
CA THR A 279 -3.04 12.44 13.09
C THR A 279 -4.10 13.38 12.54
N GLU A 280 -4.44 14.45 13.26
CA GLU A 280 -5.36 15.48 12.79
C GLU A 280 -4.84 16.18 11.52
N GLN A 281 -3.58 16.62 11.53
CA GLN A 281 -2.95 17.27 10.38
C GLN A 281 -3.00 16.38 9.14
N ILE A 282 -2.49 15.14 9.24
CA ILE A 282 -2.41 14.21 8.11
C ILE A 282 -3.80 13.82 7.59
N ALA A 283 -4.77 13.63 8.49
CA ALA A 283 -6.14 13.32 8.08
C ALA A 283 -6.77 14.48 7.29
N ARG A 284 -6.58 15.73 7.73
CA ARG A 284 -7.07 16.93 7.01
C ARG A 284 -6.41 17.07 5.64
N GLU A 285 -5.08 16.98 5.57
CA GLU A 285 -4.33 17.06 4.31
C GLU A 285 -4.79 15.99 3.30
N ALA A 286 -5.10 14.78 3.77
CA ALA A 286 -5.60 13.71 2.91
C ALA A 286 -7.01 14.02 2.35
N PHE A 287 -7.90 14.57 3.17
CA PHE A 287 -9.25 14.98 2.75
C PHE A 287 -9.21 16.12 1.73
N GLU A 288 -8.30 17.08 1.91
CA GLU A 288 -8.10 18.19 0.97
C GLU A 288 -7.49 17.69 -0.34
N SER A 289 -6.45 16.84 -0.26
CA SER A 289 -5.70 16.39 -1.44
C SER A 289 -6.45 15.39 -2.32
N LEU A 290 -7.18 14.45 -1.70
CA LEU A 290 -7.89 13.38 -2.42
C LEU A 290 -9.39 13.65 -2.60
N GLY A 291 -9.88 14.74 -2.01
CA GLY A 291 -11.30 15.02 -1.82
C GLY A 291 -11.92 14.13 -0.74
N ALA A 292 -12.99 14.60 -0.10
CA ALA A 292 -13.75 13.78 0.83
C ALA A 292 -14.26 12.47 0.16
N PRO A 293 -14.29 11.33 0.88
CA PRO A 293 -14.76 10.05 0.35
C PRO A 293 -16.29 9.87 0.38
#